data_AF-A0A9K3CPX6-F1
#
_entry.id   AF-A0A9K3CPX6-F1
#
_cell.length_a   1.000
_cell.length_b   1.000
_cell.length_c   1.000
_cell.angle_alpha   90.00
_cell.angle_beta   90.00
_cell.angle_gamma   90.00
#
_symmetry.space_group_name_H-M   'P 1'
#
loop_
_entity.id
_entity.type
_entity.pdbx_description
1 polymer ?
#
loop_
_entity_poly.entity_id
_entity_poly.type
_entity_poly.pdbx_seq_one_letter_code
_entity_poly.pdbx_strand_id
1 'polypeptide(L)'
;MEVAVAALNADIGGGPSEVESPCCLCYDPDSDPLTMGCGHVFCLGCMTALLEGRWYGRSGARISFGFMGCPMCQSDISGHPVLDTLMAPLVTLREKVHRMATMRQQMEHGSGSVSDAIREYAYYQCHRCAEPYYGGAVECAAGSETEYNQDDLTCPRCTRLQSPTSLPDTCSSHGTDYIQWKCRYCCSMAVFFCFGTTHFCVECHNNYSKCQAAEKAGTLPPCPAGPVLNGLAGECPLGCAHPPTGSEFCMGCAECRLKEEDY
;
A
#
# COMPACT_ATOMS: atom_id res chain seq x y z
N MET A 1 3.45 -28.40 -54.29
CA MET A 1 2.24 -28.77 -55.06
C MET A 1 1.16 -29.04 -54.04
N GLU A 2 0.31 -28.07 -53.70
CA GLU A 2 -0.93 -27.75 -54.44
C GLU A 2 -1.77 -29.03 -54.63
N VAL A 3 -3.03 -29.12 -54.24
CA VAL A 3 -4.17 -28.31 -54.72
C VAL A 3 -5.32 -28.45 -53.70
N ALA A 4 -5.84 -27.33 -53.17
CA ALA A 4 -7.13 -26.72 -53.50
C ALA A 4 -8.39 -27.51 -53.11
N VAL A 5 -9.05 -27.02 -52.05
CA VAL A 5 -10.46 -27.24 -51.73
C VAL A 5 -11.27 -26.23 -52.53
N ALA A 6 -12.09 -26.69 -53.47
CA ALA A 6 -12.98 -25.85 -54.25
C ALA A 6 -14.43 -25.93 -53.71
N ALA A 7 -14.86 -24.78 -53.20
CA ALA A 7 -16.17 -24.13 -53.34
C ALA A 7 -17.47 -24.90 -53.04
N LEU A 8 -18.25 -24.33 -52.13
CA LEU A 8 -19.63 -23.95 -52.42
C LEU A 8 -19.98 -22.66 -51.65
N ASN A 9 -19.94 -21.55 -52.38
CA ASN A 9 -20.55 -20.28 -51.96
C ASN A 9 -22.06 -20.40 -52.18
N ALA A 10 -22.83 -20.22 -51.10
CA ALA A 10 -24.21 -19.79 -51.16
C ALA A 10 -24.28 -18.38 -50.57
N ASP A 11 -24.63 -17.45 -51.46
CA ASP A 11 -24.85 -16.04 -51.24
C ASP A 11 -26.08 -15.83 -50.34
N ILE A 12 -25.88 -15.22 -49.17
CA ILE A 12 -26.94 -14.60 -48.39
C ILE A 12 -26.42 -13.21 -48.03
N GLY A 13 -27.02 -12.20 -48.65
CA GLY A 13 -26.65 -10.80 -48.46
C GLY A 13 -26.70 -10.37 -46.99
N GLY A 14 -25.77 -9.51 -46.61
CA GLY A 14 -25.75 -8.84 -45.32
C GLY A 14 -24.74 -7.71 -45.29
N GLY A 15 -25.24 -6.47 -45.41
CA GLY A 15 -24.72 -5.21 -44.84
C GLY A 15 -23.26 -4.80 -45.08
N PRO A 16 -22.91 -3.50 -44.92
CA PRO A 16 -21.52 -3.12 -44.73
C PRO A 16 -20.97 -3.87 -43.51
N SER A 17 -19.83 -4.54 -43.68
CA SER A 17 -19.09 -5.25 -42.64
C SER A 17 -19.00 -4.41 -41.37
N GLU A 18 -19.41 -5.00 -40.24
CA GLU A 18 -19.31 -4.42 -38.91
C GLU A 18 -17.89 -3.91 -38.68
N VAL A 19 -17.74 -2.59 -38.57
CA VAL A 19 -16.48 -2.00 -38.12
C VAL A 19 -16.31 -2.39 -36.65
N GLU A 20 -15.47 -3.39 -36.38
CA GLU A 20 -15.00 -3.66 -35.03
C GLU A 20 -14.44 -2.34 -34.49
N SER A 21 -15.09 -1.80 -33.44
CA SER A 21 -14.72 -0.51 -32.90
C SER A 21 -13.31 -0.60 -32.33
N PRO A 22 -12.38 0.33 -32.67
CA PRO A 22 -11.01 0.26 -32.18
C PRO A 22 -10.98 0.39 -30.66
N CYS A 23 -9.88 -0.07 -30.07
CA CYS A 23 -9.65 0.06 -28.62
C CYS A 23 -9.86 1.50 -28.13
N CYS A 24 -10.70 1.70 -27.11
CA CYS A 24 -10.98 3.04 -26.55
C CYS A 24 -9.79 3.69 -25.82
N LEU A 25 -8.67 2.98 -25.65
CA LEU A 25 -7.47 3.49 -24.97
C LEU A 25 -6.35 3.87 -25.95
N CYS A 26 -5.96 2.95 -26.85
CA CYS A 26 -4.88 3.23 -27.81
C CYS A 26 -5.39 3.69 -29.18
N TYR A 27 -6.67 3.49 -29.50
CA TYR A 27 -7.27 3.78 -30.80
C TYR A 27 -6.57 3.08 -31.98
N ASP A 28 -5.78 2.05 -31.71
CA ASP A 28 -5.07 1.28 -32.71
C ASP A 28 -6.05 0.36 -33.45
N PRO A 29 -6.30 0.57 -34.76
CA PRO A 29 -7.22 -0.24 -35.54
C PRO A 29 -6.69 -1.66 -35.81
N ASP A 30 -5.38 -1.89 -35.64
CA ASP A 30 -4.75 -3.20 -35.87
C ASP A 30 -4.70 -4.06 -34.59
N SER A 31 -5.24 -3.55 -33.48
CA SER A 31 -5.23 -4.24 -32.19
C SER A 31 -6.41 -5.18 -32.01
N ASP A 32 -6.18 -6.37 -31.44
CA ASP A 32 -7.23 -7.36 -31.19
C ASP A 32 -8.31 -6.82 -30.22
N PRO A 33 -9.57 -6.62 -30.67
CA PRO A 33 -10.60 -5.99 -29.86
C PRO A 33 -11.22 -6.98 -28.86
N LEU A 34 -11.41 -6.52 -27.63
CA LEU A 34 -12.11 -7.20 -26.54
C LEU A 34 -13.32 -6.37 -26.13
N THR A 35 -14.50 -6.92 -26.32
CA THR A 35 -15.75 -6.29 -25.87
C THR A 35 -16.05 -6.68 -24.44
N MET A 36 -16.08 -5.70 -23.54
CA MET A 36 -16.44 -5.93 -22.14
C MET A 36 -17.94 -6.17 -21.99
N GLY A 37 -18.38 -6.77 -20.88
CA GLY A 37 -19.81 -6.97 -20.60
C GLY A 37 -20.64 -5.68 -20.53
N CYS A 38 -19.99 -4.53 -20.33
CA CYS A 38 -20.61 -3.19 -20.39
C CYS A 38 -20.69 -2.58 -21.81
N GLY A 39 -20.21 -3.29 -22.84
CA GLY A 39 -20.24 -2.87 -24.24
C GLY A 39 -19.06 -2.02 -24.72
N HIS A 40 -18.15 -1.59 -23.82
CA HIS A 40 -16.94 -0.86 -24.22
C HIS A 40 -15.87 -1.82 -24.78
N VAL A 41 -15.11 -1.35 -25.78
CA VAL A 41 -14.11 -2.15 -26.49
C VAL A 41 -12.68 -1.70 -26.15
N PHE A 42 -11.81 -2.66 -25.81
CA PHE A 42 -10.40 -2.43 -25.49
C PHE A 42 -9.54 -3.51 -26.13
N CYS A 43 -8.25 -3.28 -26.36
CA CYS A 43 -7.34 -4.35 -26.74
C CYS A 43 -6.73 -5.05 -25.52
N LEU A 44 -6.31 -6.31 -25.71
CA LEU A 44 -5.66 -7.09 -24.65
C LEU A 44 -4.44 -6.38 -24.07
N GLY A 45 -3.61 -5.77 -24.92
CA GLY A 45 -2.41 -5.05 -24.48
C GLY A 45 -2.72 -3.92 -23.49
N CYS A 46 -3.72 -3.08 -23.79
CA CYS A 46 -4.12 -2.00 -22.90
C CYS A 46 -4.74 -2.50 -21.59
N MET A 47 -5.54 -3.57 -21.63
CA MET A 47 -6.14 -4.14 -20.42
C MET A 47 -5.10 -4.82 -19.53
N THR A 48 -4.13 -5.54 -20.11
CA THR A 48 -3.00 -6.13 -19.38
C THR A 48 -2.17 -5.04 -18.71
N ALA A 49 -1.76 -4.01 -19.45
CA ALA A 49 -0.98 -2.90 -18.89
C ALA A 49 -1.72 -2.19 -17.75
N LEU A 50 -3.04 -2.04 -17.86
CA LEU A 50 -3.87 -1.49 -16.80
C LEU A 50 -3.88 -2.35 -15.53
N LEU A 51 -4.10 -3.67 -15.67
CA LEU A 51 -4.19 -4.59 -14.54
C LEU A 51 -2.83 -4.81 -13.85
N GLU A 52 -1.75 -4.88 -14.63
CA GLU A 52 -0.39 -4.99 -14.13
C GLU A 52 0.09 -3.70 -13.45
N GLY A 53 -0.34 -2.53 -13.94
CA GLY A 53 -0.06 -1.22 -13.35
C GLY A 53 -0.77 -0.98 -12.00
N ARG A 54 -1.78 -1.77 -11.67
CA ARG A 54 -2.51 -1.76 -10.39
C ARG A 54 -2.96 -0.33 -9.99
N TRP A 55 -2.76 0.04 -8.72
CA TRP A 55 -3.10 1.35 -8.17
C TRP A 55 -1.97 2.39 -8.30
N TYR A 56 -0.76 1.98 -8.71
CA TYR A 56 0.44 2.83 -8.72
C TYR A 56 0.31 4.06 -9.62
N GLY A 57 -0.45 3.95 -10.73
CA GLY A 57 -0.66 5.06 -11.65
C GLY A 57 -1.80 6.02 -11.29
N ARG A 58 -2.65 5.70 -10.30
CA ARG A 58 -3.89 6.47 -10.03
C ARG A 58 -4.17 6.81 -8.57
N SER A 59 -3.61 6.10 -7.60
CA SER A 59 -3.93 6.27 -6.18
C SER A 59 -2.71 6.31 -5.26
N GLY A 60 -1.50 6.47 -5.84
CA GLY A 60 -0.25 6.52 -5.08
C GLY A 60 0.05 5.21 -4.36
N ALA A 61 0.61 5.31 -3.15
CA ALA A 61 1.01 4.14 -2.35
C ALA A 61 -0.16 3.29 -1.85
N ARG A 62 -1.32 3.93 -1.68
CA ARG A 62 -2.50 3.33 -1.08
C ARG A 62 -3.10 2.33 -2.06
N ILE A 63 -3.36 1.11 -1.55
CA ILE A 63 -4.10 0.10 -2.30
C ILE A 63 -5.50 0.65 -2.62
N SER A 64 -5.80 0.74 -3.90
CA SER A 64 -7.14 0.99 -4.43
C SER A 64 -7.45 -0.02 -5.53
N PHE A 65 -8.73 -0.25 -5.83
CA PHE A 65 -9.14 -1.27 -6.81
C PHE A 65 -9.90 -0.69 -8.00
N GLY A 66 -9.90 0.64 -8.19
CA GLY A 66 -10.62 1.28 -9.30
C GLY A 66 -10.12 0.87 -10.69
N PHE A 67 -8.86 0.42 -10.79
CA PHE A 67 -8.29 -0.11 -12.03
C PHE A 67 -8.88 -1.47 -12.45
N MET A 68 -9.57 -2.17 -11.54
CA MET A 68 -10.33 -3.39 -11.81
C MET A 68 -11.73 -3.09 -12.36
N GLY A 69 -12.05 -1.83 -12.69
CA GLY A 69 -13.27 -1.42 -13.37
C GLY A 69 -12.99 -0.93 -14.79
N CYS A 70 -14.03 -0.91 -15.61
CA CYS A 70 -13.97 -0.43 -16.98
C CYS A 70 -13.41 1.00 -17.02
N PRO A 71 -12.39 1.29 -17.82
CA PRO A 71 -11.83 2.65 -17.95
C PRO A 71 -12.86 3.73 -18.34
N MET A 72 -13.93 3.36 -19.03
CA MET A 72 -14.94 4.29 -19.53
C MET A 72 -16.12 4.50 -18.57
N CYS A 73 -16.56 3.45 -17.87
CA CYS A 73 -17.80 3.51 -17.07
C CYS A 73 -17.67 2.91 -15.66
N GLN A 74 -16.49 2.41 -15.28
CA GLN A 74 -16.20 1.78 -13.98
C GLN A 74 -17.02 0.51 -13.65
N SER A 75 -17.78 -0.02 -14.62
CA SER A 75 -18.41 -1.35 -14.48
C SER A 75 -17.35 -2.42 -14.21
N ASP A 76 -17.66 -3.38 -13.35
CA ASP A 76 -16.76 -4.49 -13.03
C ASP A 76 -16.41 -5.26 -14.31
N ILE A 77 -15.10 -5.44 -14.56
CA ILE A 77 -14.58 -6.20 -15.71
C ILE A 77 -14.20 -7.63 -15.33
N SER A 78 -14.40 -8.03 -14.07
CA SER A 78 -14.21 -9.41 -13.64
C SER A 78 -15.18 -10.35 -14.37
N GLY A 79 -14.69 -11.54 -14.71
CA GLY A 79 -15.46 -12.56 -15.44
C GLY A 79 -15.32 -12.52 -16.96
N HIS A 80 -14.50 -11.61 -17.53
CA HIS A 80 -14.08 -11.74 -18.93
C HIS A 80 -13.03 -12.87 -19.04
N PRO A 81 -13.27 -13.98 -19.77
CA PRO A 81 -12.44 -15.18 -19.70
C PRO A 81 -10.95 -14.96 -19.99
N VAL A 82 -10.65 -14.04 -20.91
CA VAL A 82 -9.26 -13.69 -21.29
C VAL A 82 -8.50 -12.98 -20.15
N LEU A 83 -9.20 -12.31 -19.24
CA LEU A 83 -8.60 -11.54 -18.15
C LEU A 83 -8.54 -12.32 -16.83
N ASP A 84 -9.19 -13.48 -16.73
CA ASP A 84 -9.36 -14.21 -15.45
C ASP A 84 -8.02 -14.52 -14.76
N THR A 85 -7.01 -14.95 -15.52
CA THR A 85 -5.68 -15.24 -14.98
C THR A 85 -5.02 -14.02 -14.35
N LEU A 86 -5.18 -12.83 -14.96
CA LEU A 86 -4.66 -11.57 -14.41
C LEU A 86 -5.51 -11.07 -13.24
N MET A 87 -6.82 -11.30 -13.30
CA MET A 87 -7.79 -10.85 -12.28
C MET A 87 -7.74 -11.67 -10.99
N ALA A 88 -7.51 -12.98 -11.06
CA ALA A 88 -7.53 -13.87 -9.90
C ALA A 88 -6.67 -13.40 -8.70
N PRO A 89 -5.37 -13.04 -8.87
CA PRO A 89 -4.58 -12.52 -7.75
C PRO A 89 -5.07 -11.15 -7.24
N LEU A 90 -5.65 -10.32 -8.10
CA LEU A 90 -6.19 -9.00 -7.74
C LEU A 90 -7.49 -9.12 -6.94
N VAL A 91 -8.37 -10.05 -7.33
CA VAL A 91 -9.59 -10.40 -6.57
C VAL A 91 -9.23 -10.94 -5.19
N THR A 92 -8.25 -11.84 -5.11
CA THR A 92 -7.74 -12.38 -3.83
C THR A 92 -7.24 -11.26 -2.91
N LEU A 93 -6.48 -10.31 -3.46
CA LEU A 93 -6.00 -9.15 -2.71
C LEU A 93 -7.16 -8.25 -2.25
N ARG A 94 -8.14 -7.99 -3.13
CA ARG A 94 -9.34 -7.20 -2.83
C ARG A 94 -10.12 -7.79 -1.67
N GLU A 95 -10.42 -9.09 -1.72
CA GLU A 95 -11.11 -9.81 -0.65
C GLU A 95 -10.34 -9.76 0.67
N LYS A 96 -9.02 -9.93 0.62
CA LYS A 96 -8.15 -9.85 1.80
C LYS A 96 -8.22 -8.47 2.46
N VAL A 97 -8.09 -7.40 1.68
CA VAL A 97 -8.18 -6.01 2.17
C VAL A 97 -9.58 -5.71 2.70
N HIS A 98 -10.63 -6.12 1.98
CA HIS A 98 -12.02 -5.94 2.42
C HIS A 98 -12.28 -6.62 3.78
N ARG A 99 -11.78 -7.86 3.95
CA ARG A 99 -11.88 -8.58 5.23
C ARG A 99 -11.16 -7.84 6.36
N MET A 100 -9.94 -7.35 6.11
CA MET A 100 -9.17 -6.58 7.09
C MET A 100 -9.89 -5.28 7.50
N ALA A 101 -10.46 -4.56 6.52
CA ALA A 101 -11.23 -3.33 6.76
C ALA A 101 -12.48 -3.61 7.59
N THR A 102 -13.24 -4.64 7.22
CA THR A 102 -14.47 -5.01 7.91
C THR A 102 -14.21 -5.42 9.36
N MET A 103 -13.16 -6.22 9.60
CA MET A 103 -12.77 -6.62 10.96
C MET A 103 -12.42 -5.40 11.81
N ARG A 104 -11.70 -4.41 11.24
CA ARG A 104 -11.36 -3.18 11.94
C ARG A 104 -12.60 -2.35 12.27
N GLN A 105 -13.50 -2.17 11.31
CA GLN A 105 -14.76 -1.43 11.52
C GLN A 105 -15.62 -2.05 12.62
N GLN A 106 -15.69 -3.39 12.65
CA GLN A 106 -16.44 -4.12 13.68
C GLN A 106 -15.82 -3.93 15.07
N MET A 107 -14.49 -3.88 15.17
CA MET A 107 -13.81 -3.66 16.46
C MET A 107 -13.99 -2.22 16.98
N GLU A 108 -13.93 -1.22 16.10
CA GLU A 108 -14.01 0.20 16.50
C GLU A 108 -15.45 0.68 16.69
N HIS A 109 -16.36 0.26 15.81
CA HIS A 109 -17.71 0.81 15.71
C HIS A 109 -18.81 -0.24 15.90
N GLY A 110 -18.47 -1.51 16.17
CA GLY A 110 -19.41 -2.61 16.41
C GLY A 110 -20.12 -3.14 15.16
N SER A 111 -20.47 -2.27 14.23
CA SER A 111 -21.08 -2.62 12.93
C SER A 111 -20.78 -1.55 11.89
N GLY A 112 -20.71 -1.93 10.61
CA GLY A 112 -20.49 -1.01 9.52
C GLY A 112 -20.42 -1.72 8.17
N SER A 113 -20.60 -0.97 7.08
CA SER A 113 -20.48 -1.53 5.75
C SER A 113 -19.01 -1.68 5.34
N VAL A 114 -18.73 -2.68 4.50
CA VAL A 114 -17.40 -2.87 3.89
C VAL A 114 -16.97 -1.62 3.12
N SER A 115 -17.94 -0.94 2.48
CA SER A 115 -17.67 0.27 1.70
C SER A 115 -17.21 1.43 2.57
N ASP A 116 -17.83 1.62 3.74
CA ASP A 116 -17.43 2.66 4.69
C ASP A 116 -16.03 2.37 5.24
N ALA A 117 -15.77 1.12 5.64
CA ALA A 117 -14.49 0.69 6.18
C ALA A 117 -13.33 0.91 5.20
N ILE A 118 -13.51 0.61 3.90
CA ILE A 118 -12.47 0.79 2.89
C ILE A 118 -12.22 2.27 2.59
N ARG A 119 -13.23 3.13 2.79
CA ARG A 119 -13.09 4.58 2.64
C ARG A 119 -12.40 5.21 3.86
N GLU A 120 -12.63 4.65 5.04
CA GLU A 120 -12.13 5.13 6.32
C GLU A 120 -10.68 4.71 6.59
N TYR A 121 -10.27 3.52 6.13
CA TYR A 121 -8.94 2.97 6.41
C TYR A 121 -8.02 2.90 5.18
N ALA A 122 -6.74 3.21 5.40
CA ALA A 122 -5.70 3.09 4.39
C ALA A 122 -4.96 1.75 4.53
N TYR A 123 -4.79 1.06 3.39
CA TYR A 123 -4.02 -0.17 3.29
C TYR A 123 -2.90 0.01 2.27
N TYR A 124 -1.76 -0.62 2.55
CA TYR A 124 -0.55 -0.55 1.73
C TYR A 124 0.00 -1.94 1.49
N GLN A 125 0.74 -2.12 0.40
CA GLN A 125 1.41 -3.38 0.11
C GLN A 125 2.83 -3.36 0.64
N CYS A 126 3.21 -4.34 1.44
CA CYS A 126 4.57 -4.47 1.95
C CYS A 126 5.55 -4.74 0.79
N HIS A 127 6.59 -3.93 0.63
CA HIS A 127 7.64 -4.15 -0.36
C HIS A 127 8.37 -5.49 -0.16
N ARG A 128 8.50 -5.95 1.09
CA ARG A 128 9.31 -7.14 1.42
C ARG A 128 8.57 -8.46 1.30
N CYS A 129 7.35 -8.53 1.80
CA CYS A 129 6.57 -9.78 1.79
C CYS A 129 5.36 -9.75 0.86
N ALA A 130 5.14 -8.64 0.16
CA ALA A 130 3.98 -8.39 -0.71
C ALA A 130 2.61 -8.43 -0.03
N GLU A 131 2.55 -8.62 1.29
CA GLU A 131 1.30 -8.68 2.06
C GLU A 131 0.69 -7.31 2.31
N PRO A 132 -0.65 -7.16 2.24
CA PRO A 132 -1.31 -5.93 2.62
C PRO A 132 -1.25 -5.73 4.14
N TYR A 133 -1.13 -4.48 4.57
CA TYR A 133 -1.16 -4.11 5.99
C TYR A 133 -1.92 -2.81 6.20
N TYR A 134 -2.46 -2.65 7.41
CA TYR A 134 -3.17 -1.45 7.83
C TYR A 134 -2.20 -0.31 8.09
N GLY A 135 -2.45 0.85 7.49
CA GLY A 135 -1.62 2.03 7.63
C GLY A 135 -2.29 3.23 8.29
N GLY A 136 -3.40 3.03 9.01
CA GLY A 136 -4.11 4.10 9.70
C GLY A 136 -5.40 4.53 9.00
N ALA A 137 -6.11 5.48 9.60
CA ALA A 137 -7.26 6.14 9.00
C ALA A 137 -6.82 7.01 7.81
N VAL A 138 -7.68 7.12 6.79
CA VAL A 138 -7.41 7.88 5.57
C VAL A 138 -7.24 9.37 5.86
N GLU A 139 -7.96 9.91 6.85
CA GLU A 139 -7.80 11.30 7.28
C GLU A 139 -6.36 11.59 7.75
N CYS A 140 -5.70 10.60 8.37
CA CYS A 140 -4.29 10.72 8.75
C CYS A 140 -3.34 10.58 7.55
N ALA A 141 -3.78 9.97 6.44
CA ALA A 141 -3.01 9.77 5.22
C ALA A 141 -3.15 10.91 4.19
N ALA A 142 -4.07 11.86 4.40
CA ALA A 142 -4.41 12.92 3.45
C ALA A 142 -3.29 13.96 3.17
N GLY A 143 -2.16 13.88 3.86
CA GLY A 143 -0.97 14.72 3.62
C GLY A 143 0.09 14.10 2.70
N SER A 144 -0.18 12.94 2.09
CA SER A 144 0.78 12.08 1.38
C SER A 144 0.64 12.14 -0.16
N GLU A 145 0.44 13.32 -0.74
CA GLU A 145 0.57 13.51 -2.19
C GLU A 145 1.91 14.22 -2.40
N THR A 146 2.96 13.64 -2.99
CA THR A 146 3.02 13.26 -4.41
C THR A 146 4.17 12.31 -4.78
N GLU A 147 5.03 11.87 -3.86
CA GLU A 147 6.11 10.91 -4.15
C GLU A 147 6.41 10.08 -2.90
N TYR A 148 6.26 8.77 -3.01
CA TYR A 148 6.59 7.83 -1.94
C TYR A 148 7.66 6.85 -2.43
N ASN A 149 8.58 6.49 -1.54
CA ASN A 149 9.53 5.43 -1.82
C ASN A 149 8.85 4.08 -1.56
N GLN A 150 8.84 3.19 -2.55
CA GLN A 150 8.24 1.87 -2.39
C GLN A 150 8.97 1.05 -1.32
N ASP A 151 10.27 1.24 -1.14
CA ASP A 151 11.08 0.52 -0.15
C ASP A 151 10.69 0.89 1.30
N ASP A 152 10.14 2.08 1.50
CA ASP A 152 9.64 2.54 2.80
C ASP A 152 8.30 1.90 3.18
N LEU A 153 7.58 1.29 2.23
CA LEU A 153 6.31 0.58 2.50
C LEU A 153 6.57 -0.81 3.07
N THR A 154 7.05 -0.87 4.29
CA THR A 154 7.30 -2.12 5.02
C THR A 154 6.25 -2.36 6.10
N CYS A 155 5.55 -3.50 6.04
CA CYS A 155 4.57 -3.83 7.08
C CYS A 155 5.21 -3.98 8.47
N PRO A 156 4.41 -3.89 9.55
CA PRO A 156 4.94 -3.93 10.92
C PRO A 156 5.73 -5.21 11.19
N ARG A 157 5.33 -6.34 10.58
CA ARG A 157 6.05 -7.61 10.70
C ARG A 157 7.43 -7.57 10.05
N CYS A 158 7.57 -6.93 8.88
CA CYS A 158 8.84 -6.88 8.18
C CYS A 158 9.76 -5.80 8.76
N THR A 159 9.23 -4.71 9.31
CA THR A 159 10.02 -3.70 10.06
C THR A 159 10.66 -4.35 11.29
N ARG A 160 9.89 -5.17 12.00
CA ARG A 160 10.34 -5.98 13.14
C ARG A 160 11.54 -6.89 12.85
N LEU A 161 11.61 -7.47 11.64
CA LEU A 161 12.69 -8.39 11.26
C LEU A 161 13.99 -7.71 10.80
N GLN A 162 14.01 -6.37 10.65
CA GLN A 162 15.07 -5.65 9.94
C GLN A 162 16.14 -5.01 10.80
N SER A 163 15.90 -4.83 12.09
CA SER A 163 16.84 -4.06 12.90
C SER A 163 17.68 -5.02 13.76
N PRO A 164 18.92 -5.35 13.33
CA PRO A 164 19.83 -6.21 14.11
C PRO A 164 20.26 -5.57 15.44
N THR A 165 20.00 -4.28 15.62
CA THR A 165 20.19 -3.55 16.88
C THR A 165 18.90 -3.35 17.66
N SER A 166 17.73 -3.58 17.07
CA SER A 166 16.47 -3.47 17.80
C SER A 166 16.29 -4.65 18.73
N LEU A 167 15.86 -4.34 19.96
CA LEU A 167 15.44 -5.36 20.89
C LEU A 167 14.19 -6.09 20.35
N PRO A 168 13.94 -7.33 20.81
CA PRO A 168 12.76 -8.08 20.42
C PRO A 168 11.50 -7.23 20.59
N ASP A 169 10.69 -7.15 19.54
CA ASP A 169 9.37 -6.52 19.55
C ASP A 169 8.29 -7.34 20.26
N THR A 170 8.70 -8.45 20.87
CA THR A 170 7.88 -9.36 21.66
C THR A 170 8.72 -9.82 22.84
N CYS A 171 8.19 -9.64 24.05
CA CYS A 171 8.79 -10.10 25.29
C CYS A 171 8.28 -11.51 25.61
N SER A 172 9.18 -12.40 26.02
CA SER A 172 8.81 -13.75 26.48
C SER A 172 7.88 -13.73 27.69
N SER A 173 8.00 -12.72 28.55
CA SER A 173 7.22 -12.59 29.79
C SER A 173 6.00 -11.68 29.63
N HIS A 174 6.04 -10.71 28.72
CA HIS A 174 5.04 -9.63 28.65
C HIS A 174 4.45 -9.42 27.24
N GLY A 175 4.70 -10.34 26.30
CA GLY A 175 4.18 -10.25 24.94
C GLY A 175 4.53 -8.91 24.28
N THR A 176 3.54 -8.25 23.70
CA THR A 176 3.72 -6.96 23.02
C THR A 176 3.36 -5.74 23.88
N ASP A 177 2.75 -5.94 25.06
CA ASP A 177 2.01 -4.89 25.77
C ASP A 177 2.90 -3.76 26.28
N TYR A 178 4.16 -4.07 26.60
CA TYR A 178 5.12 -3.12 27.14
C TYR A 178 6.25 -2.81 26.15
N ILE A 179 6.06 -3.16 24.87
CA ILE A 179 7.05 -2.92 23.84
C ILE A 179 7.04 -1.44 23.47
N GLN A 180 8.22 -0.84 23.61
CA GLN A 180 8.43 0.58 23.42
C GLN A 180 9.18 0.84 22.12
N TRP A 181 8.73 1.82 21.34
CA TRP A 181 9.36 2.21 20.08
C TRP A 181 9.88 3.64 20.15
N LYS A 182 11.02 3.88 19.50
CA LYS A 182 11.56 5.22 19.27
C LYS A 182 10.82 5.86 18.10
N CYS A 183 10.55 7.16 18.19
CA CYS A 183 10.11 7.97 17.07
C CYS A 183 11.14 7.92 15.93
N ARG A 184 10.73 7.66 14.68
CA ARG A 184 11.65 7.66 13.52
C ARG A 184 12.46 8.95 13.45
N TYR A 185 11.80 10.07 13.72
CA TYR A 185 12.31 11.42 13.45
C TYR A 185 12.96 12.13 14.65
N CYS A 186 12.98 11.54 15.84
CA CYS A 186 13.69 12.11 17.00
C CYS A 186 14.03 11.05 18.07
N CYS A 187 14.77 11.46 19.09
CA CYS A 187 15.09 10.68 20.29
C CYS A 187 13.98 10.82 21.33
N SER A 188 12.74 10.47 20.96
CA SER A 188 11.59 10.46 21.87
C SER A 188 10.79 9.17 21.73
N MET A 189 10.06 8.83 22.78
CA MET A 189 9.10 7.73 22.77
C MET A 189 8.04 7.95 21.68
N ALA A 190 7.80 6.92 20.88
CA ALA A 190 6.68 6.90 19.96
C ALA A 190 5.40 6.55 20.70
N VAL A 191 4.33 7.24 20.33
CA VAL A 191 2.97 7.03 20.81
C VAL A 191 1.98 6.78 19.67
N PHE A 192 2.38 7.11 18.44
CA PHE A 192 1.63 6.80 17.23
C PHE A 192 2.43 5.84 16.35
N PHE A 193 1.70 5.03 15.61
CA PHE A 193 2.22 4.20 14.54
C PHE A 193 1.35 4.40 13.32
N CYS A 194 1.84 5.21 12.39
CA CYS A 194 1.08 5.67 11.24
C CYS A 194 1.71 5.13 9.96
N PHE A 195 0.88 5.02 8.92
CA PHE A 195 1.26 4.49 7.60
C PHE A 195 1.74 3.04 7.67
N GLY A 196 1.54 2.38 8.83
CA GLY A 196 1.89 1.00 9.17
C GLY A 196 3.37 0.66 9.01
N THR A 197 4.22 1.70 8.99
CA THR A 197 5.67 1.64 8.82
C THR A 197 6.41 2.48 9.84
N THR A 198 5.80 3.57 10.31
CA THR A 198 6.53 4.64 10.97
C THR A 198 5.98 4.94 12.35
N HIS A 199 6.87 4.89 13.34
CA HIS A 199 6.57 5.26 14.72
C HIS A 199 6.84 6.76 14.95
N PHE A 200 5.90 7.45 15.60
CA PHE A 200 5.97 8.90 15.85
C PHE A 200 5.73 9.26 17.31
N CYS A 201 6.48 10.24 17.82
CA CYS A 201 6.03 11.04 18.96
C CYS A 201 4.95 12.05 18.51
N VAL A 202 4.25 12.67 19.46
CA VAL A 202 3.14 13.58 19.16
C VAL A 202 3.54 14.74 18.25
N GLU A 203 4.66 15.40 18.56
CA GLU A 203 5.09 16.59 17.84
C GLU A 203 5.54 16.28 16.41
N CYS A 204 6.30 15.19 16.22
CA CYS A 204 6.72 14.74 14.89
C CYS A 204 5.53 14.21 14.08
N HIS A 205 4.55 13.58 14.72
CA HIS A 205 3.31 13.16 14.06
C HIS A 205 2.57 14.38 13.47
N ASN A 206 2.34 15.39 14.29
CA ASN A 206 1.60 16.60 13.90
C ASN A 206 2.36 17.47 12.89
N ASN A 207 3.66 17.22 12.70
CA ASN A 207 4.52 17.94 11.75
C ASN A 207 5.17 16.98 10.74
N TYR A 208 4.53 15.84 10.45
CA TYR A 208 5.10 14.78 9.63
C TYR A 208 5.64 15.29 8.28
N SER A 209 4.91 16.16 7.60
CA SER A 209 5.32 16.70 6.29
C SER A 209 6.69 17.39 6.35
N LYS A 210 7.03 18.08 7.44
CA LYS A 210 8.35 18.69 7.62
C LYS A 210 9.44 17.65 7.85
N CYS A 211 9.14 16.65 8.70
CA CYS A 211 10.06 15.54 8.96
C CYS A 211 10.37 14.74 7.71
N GLN A 212 9.35 14.44 6.89
CA GLN A 212 9.48 13.73 5.62
C GLN A 212 10.32 14.55 4.61
N ALA A 213 10.10 15.86 4.52
CA ALA A 213 10.89 16.72 3.62
C ALA A 213 12.38 16.73 4.00
N ALA A 214 12.70 16.79 5.29
CA ALA A 214 14.08 16.72 5.77
C ALA A 214 14.72 15.34 5.56
N GLU A 215 13.95 14.26 5.72
CA GLU A 215 14.39 12.90 5.39
C GLU A 215 14.79 12.78 3.92
N LYS A 216 13.94 13.25 3.00
CA LYS A 216 14.23 13.29 1.56
C LYS A 216 15.46 14.15 1.23
N ALA A 217 15.66 15.25 1.96
CA ALA A 217 16.81 16.12 1.78
C ALA A 217 18.09 15.59 2.46
N GLY A 218 18.02 14.51 3.24
CA GLY A 218 19.15 14.00 4.03
C GLY A 218 19.59 14.93 5.14
N THR A 219 18.69 15.78 5.66
CA THR A 219 18.98 16.83 6.65
C THR A 219 18.41 16.54 8.04
N LEU A 220 18.03 15.30 8.33
CA LEU A 220 17.58 14.91 9.65
C LEU A 220 18.70 15.13 10.69
N PRO A 221 18.39 15.69 11.87
CA PRO A 221 19.39 15.90 12.90
C PRO A 221 19.93 14.56 13.42
N PRO A 222 21.25 14.43 13.64
CA PRO A 222 21.80 13.27 14.32
C PRO A 222 21.36 13.22 15.79
N CYS A 223 21.56 12.07 16.43
CA CYS A 223 21.40 11.95 17.88
C CYS A 223 22.36 12.89 18.62
N PRO A 224 21.93 13.60 19.67
CA PRO A 224 20.58 13.62 20.24
C PRO A 224 19.62 14.53 19.47
N ALA A 225 18.51 13.97 19.00
CA ALA A 225 17.51 14.68 18.21
C ALA A 225 16.24 14.92 19.05
N GLY A 226 15.79 16.16 19.11
CA GLY A 226 14.48 16.56 19.63
C GLY A 226 13.41 16.51 18.54
N PRO A 227 12.13 16.68 18.91
CA PRO A 227 11.05 16.66 17.93
C PRO A 227 11.19 17.76 16.87
N VAL A 228 10.60 17.52 15.70
CA VAL A 228 10.49 18.50 14.59
C VAL A 228 11.84 19.10 14.18
N LEU A 229 12.81 18.23 13.88
CA LEU A 229 14.14 18.58 13.36
C LEU A 229 15.02 19.37 14.34
N ASN A 230 14.65 19.40 15.62
CA ASN A 230 15.42 20.09 16.63
C ASN A 230 16.67 19.28 17.00
N GLY A 231 17.87 19.83 16.85
CA GLY A 231 19.10 19.24 17.39
C GLY A 231 19.22 19.56 18.88
N LEU A 232 19.48 18.55 19.71
CA LEU A 232 19.70 18.75 21.14
C LEU A 232 21.20 18.78 21.46
N ALA A 233 21.53 19.34 22.62
CA ALA A 233 22.87 19.24 23.20
C ALA A 233 22.86 18.21 24.35
N GLY A 234 23.99 17.56 24.59
CA GLY A 234 24.17 16.63 25.72
C GLY A 234 23.91 15.17 25.36
N GLU A 235 23.47 14.40 26.34
CA GLU A 235 23.21 12.96 26.20
C GLU A 235 21.87 12.68 25.50
N CYS A 236 21.75 11.48 24.92
CA CYS A 236 20.51 11.06 24.27
C CYS A 236 19.37 10.97 25.29
N PRO A 237 18.23 11.65 25.07
CA PRO A 237 17.07 11.55 25.97
C PRO A 237 16.50 10.13 26.14
N LEU A 238 16.79 9.21 25.21
CA LEU A 238 16.37 7.82 25.29
C LEU A 238 17.27 6.95 26.17
N GLY A 239 18.42 7.45 26.60
CA GLY A 239 19.35 6.74 27.48
C GLY A 239 19.94 5.44 26.90
N CYS A 240 19.78 5.18 25.59
CA CYS A 240 20.24 3.95 24.95
C CYS A 240 20.85 4.21 23.57
N ALA A 241 21.71 3.29 23.13
CA ALA A 241 22.22 3.28 21.77
C ALA A 241 21.11 2.87 20.79
N HIS A 242 20.98 3.60 19.69
CA HIS A 242 19.96 3.37 18.68
C HIS A 242 20.49 3.78 17.29
N PRO A 243 19.88 3.28 16.18
CA PRO A 243 20.27 3.68 14.83
C PRO A 243 20.03 5.19 14.57
N PRO A 244 20.60 5.74 13.48
CA PRO A 244 20.42 7.15 13.13
C PRO A 244 18.95 7.58 13.01
N THR A 245 18.69 8.87 13.25
CA THR A 245 17.39 9.49 12.97
C THR A 245 16.98 9.22 11.52
N GLY A 246 15.71 8.86 11.30
CA GLY A 246 15.20 8.31 10.03
C GLY A 246 15.10 6.78 10.06
N SER A 247 15.62 6.10 11.09
CA SER A 247 15.48 4.66 11.24
C SER A 247 14.46 4.29 12.32
N GLU A 248 13.65 3.26 12.02
CA GLU A 248 12.77 2.61 12.99
C GLU A 248 13.58 1.85 14.04
N PHE A 249 13.13 1.89 15.29
CA PHE A 249 13.85 1.22 16.38
C PHE A 249 12.91 0.78 17.51
N CYS A 250 12.82 -0.53 17.71
CA CYS A 250 12.21 -1.13 18.89
C CYS A 250 13.21 -1.05 20.04
N MET A 251 12.80 -0.40 21.13
CA MET A 251 13.55 -0.26 22.37
C MET A 251 13.22 -1.37 23.38
N GLY A 252 12.51 -2.40 22.95
CA GLY A 252 12.18 -3.58 23.75
C GLY A 252 11.13 -3.32 24.81
N CYS A 253 11.04 -4.25 25.76
CA CYS A 253 10.05 -4.25 26.83
C CYS A 253 10.43 -3.27 27.94
N ALA A 254 9.56 -2.31 28.23
CA ALA A 254 9.70 -1.33 29.31
C ALA A 254 9.95 -2.00 30.67
N GLU A 255 9.12 -2.97 31.02
CA GLU A 255 9.14 -3.67 32.30
C GLU A 255 10.43 -4.48 32.51
N CYS A 256 10.99 -5.04 31.44
CA CYS A 256 12.25 -5.77 31.53
C CYS A 256 13.43 -4.83 31.76
N ARG A 257 13.43 -3.67 31.09
CA ARG A 257 14.48 -2.67 31.24
C ARG A 257 14.51 -2.05 32.63
N LEU A 258 13.35 -1.80 33.24
CA LEU A 258 13.29 -1.28 34.62
C LEU A 258 13.89 -2.26 35.64
N LYS A 259 13.70 -3.57 35.44
CA LYS A 259 14.23 -4.60 36.35
C LYS A 259 15.75 -4.80 36.24
N GLU A 260 16.37 -4.37 35.14
CA GLU A 260 17.83 -4.42 34.96
C GLU A 260 18.54 -3.24 35.66
N GLU A 261 17.83 -2.16 36.01
CA GLU A 261 18.38 -0.98 36.70
C GLU A 261 18.34 -1.10 38.23
N ASP A 262 17.59 -2.06 38.78
CA ASP A 262 17.45 -2.33 40.23
C ASP A 262 18.49 -3.32 40.80
N TYR A 263 19.52 -3.68 40.02
CA TYR A 263 20.64 -4.57 40.39
C TYR A 263 22.01 -3.94 40.09
#